data_AF-A0A8I3WQB9-F1
#
_entry.id   AF-A0A8I3WQB9-F1
#
_cell.length_a   1.000
_cell.length_b   1.000
_cell.length_c   1.000
_cell.angle_alpha   90.00
_cell.angle_beta   90.00
_cell.angle_gamma   90.00
#
_symmetry.space_group_name_H-M   'P 1'
#
loop_
_entity.id
_entity.type
_entity.pdbx_description
1 polymer ?
#
loop_
_entity_poly.entity_id
_entity_poly.type
_entity_poly.pdbx_seq_one_letter_code
_entity_poly.pdbx_strand_id
1 'polypeptide(L)'
;MGRNQHKKEENTRNQNTSPPRKDQNSSPAREQSWTENDCDEMTELDFRKWIMRNFCELKDHVLNQCKETKNLEKRYKKRFEEMITRMDNLEKNMNELKELKNAIRELREACTSFNSRIDQAEERISEVEDQLNKIKRETKIREKSTKRNEQSLQEMWDYVKRPNLRLIGVPEGDEENETKLENTLQDIIQENFPHIARQANTQMQEIQRTPQRYSTRRATPRHIIVRFNKVEIKEKILRAAREKGRVTHKGKPIRLTADLSAETLQARREWGPIFNILKEKNFQPRISYPAKLSFRSEGKIKSFANKQVLRDFVTTTPALQELLKEALHKERNNKQ
;
A
#
# COMPACT_ATOMS: atom_id res chain seq x y z
N MET A 1 -1.78 -38.04 -26.63
CA MET A 1 -0.46 -38.36 -26.02
C MET A 1 -0.75 -39.20 -24.78
N GLY A 2 -0.22 -40.38 -24.49
CA GLY A 2 0.72 -41.32 -25.09
C GLY A 2 0.80 -42.46 -24.05
N ARG A 3 0.77 -43.71 -24.50
CA ARG A 3 0.60 -44.95 -23.71
C ARG A 3 1.82 -45.25 -22.80
N ASN A 4 1.62 -46.02 -21.72
CA ASN A 4 2.13 -47.40 -21.61
C ASN A 4 1.75 -48.13 -20.31
N GLN A 5 1.59 -49.45 -20.47
CA GLN A 5 1.11 -50.47 -19.54
C GLN A 5 2.26 -51.32 -18.93
N HIS A 6 1.87 -52.21 -18.00
CA HIS A 6 2.50 -53.50 -17.59
C HIS A 6 3.68 -53.44 -16.60
N LYS A 7 3.95 -54.42 -15.71
CA LYS A 7 3.44 -55.80 -15.48
C LYS A 7 3.87 -56.28 -14.06
N LYS A 8 3.14 -57.25 -13.50
CA LYS A 8 3.59 -58.17 -12.44
C LYS A 8 4.42 -59.31 -13.05
N GLU A 9 5.36 -59.87 -12.30
CA GLU A 9 5.85 -61.25 -12.47
C GLU A 9 6.44 -61.80 -11.15
N GLU A 10 6.12 -63.07 -10.88
CA GLU A 10 6.70 -63.98 -9.88
C GLU A 10 8.05 -64.55 -10.37
N ASN A 11 8.93 -64.95 -9.45
CA ASN A 11 9.77 -66.18 -9.39
C ASN A 11 10.99 -65.92 -8.46
N THR A 12 11.66 -66.85 -7.77
CA THR A 12 11.53 -68.29 -7.53
C THR A 12 12.33 -68.64 -6.28
N ARG A 13 11.89 -69.71 -5.63
CA ARG A 13 12.61 -70.59 -4.69
C ARG A 13 13.96 -71.05 -5.26
N ASN A 14 15.03 -70.94 -4.47
CA ASN A 14 16.26 -71.73 -4.65
C ASN A 14 16.71 -72.31 -3.29
N GLN A 15 16.72 -73.65 -3.24
CA GLN A 15 17.46 -74.45 -2.28
C GLN A 15 18.94 -74.44 -2.66
N ASN A 16 19.84 -74.57 -1.69
CA ASN A 16 21.20 -75.15 -1.77
C ASN A 16 21.63 -75.42 -0.31
N THR A 17 21.59 -76.65 0.21
CA THR A 17 22.44 -77.82 -0.05
C THR A 17 23.89 -77.59 0.42
N SER A 18 24.25 -78.26 1.52
CA SER A 18 25.58 -78.33 2.10
C SER A 18 26.62 -78.86 1.09
N PRO A 19 27.88 -78.40 1.13
CA PRO A 19 28.92 -78.99 0.30
C PRO A 19 29.48 -80.28 0.92
N PRO A 20 29.84 -81.29 0.10
CA PRO A 20 30.45 -82.52 0.56
C PRO A 20 31.96 -82.31 0.75
N ARG A 21 32.56 -83.03 1.71
CA ARG A 21 34.02 -83.24 1.75
C ARG A 21 34.33 -84.72 1.90
N LYS A 22 34.55 -85.34 0.74
CA LYS A 22 35.53 -86.41 0.49
C LYS A 22 36.80 -85.71 0.00
N ASP A 23 38.03 -86.15 0.22
CA ASP A 23 38.54 -87.44 0.65
C ASP A 23 40.01 -87.24 1.09
N GLN A 24 40.45 -88.13 1.97
CA GLN A 24 41.80 -88.72 2.00
C GLN A 24 43.01 -87.83 2.35
N ASN A 25 43.56 -88.08 3.55
CA ASN A 25 44.97 -88.46 3.63
C ASN A 25 45.10 -89.64 4.59
N SER A 26 45.27 -90.81 3.97
CA SER A 26 45.71 -92.04 4.60
C SER A 26 47.10 -91.85 5.20
N SER A 27 47.29 -92.31 6.44
CA SER A 27 48.54 -92.92 6.87
C SER A 27 48.27 -93.82 8.06
N PRO A 28 49.02 -94.93 8.17
CA PRO A 28 48.45 -96.22 8.47
C PRO A 28 48.35 -96.45 9.97
N ALA A 29 47.36 -97.23 10.39
CA ALA A 29 47.44 -97.96 11.65
C ALA A 29 48.65 -98.90 11.55
N ARG A 30 49.81 -98.40 11.97
CA ARG A 30 50.99 -99.23 12.20
C ARG A 30 50.68 -100.02 13.47
N GLU A 31 50.17 -101.22 13.27
CA GLU A 31 50.31 -102.34 14.17
C GLU A 31 51.81 -102.42 14.51
N GLN A 32 52.22 -101.81 15.62
CA GLN A 32 53.55 -102.05 16.17
C GLN A 32 53.43 -103.36 16.93
N SER A 33 53.65 -104.45 16.21
CA SER A 33 54.22 -105.65 16.83
C SER A 33 55.47 -105.19 17.55
N TRP A 34 55.50 -105.30 18.87
CA TRP A 34 56.74 -105.25 19.61
C TRP A 34 57.57 -106.46 19.17
N THR A 35 58.40 -106.29 18.16
CA THR A 35 59.62 -107.08 18.04
C THR A 35 60.53 -106.53 19.14
N GLU A 36 60.65 -107.33 20.19
CA GLU A 36 61.72 -107.25 21.16
C GLU A 36 63.05 -106.92 20.47
N ASN A 37 63.77 -105.99 21.08
CA ASN A 37 65.22 -105.81 20.98
C ASN A 37 65.73 -105.08 19.72
N ASP A 38 66.07 -103.82 19.95
CA ASP A 38 67.46 -103.34 19.81
C ASP A 38 67.57 -102.01 20.55
N CYS A 39 67.71 -102.09 21.87
CA CYS A 39 68.17 -100.97 22.70
C CYS A 39 69.67 -101.15 22.89
N ASP A 40 70.49 -100.35 22.22
CA ASP A 40 71.88 -100.15 22.66
C ASP A 40 71.85 -99.73 24.15
N GLU A 41 72.67 -100.39 24.96
CA GLU A 41 72.63 -100.35 26.42
C GLU A 41 73.00 -98.94 26.93
N MET A 42 71.98 -98.10 27.14
CA MET A 42 72.13 -96.75 27.70
C MET A 42 72.63 -96.87 29.14
N THR A 43 73.77 -96.24 29.46
CA THR A 43 74.26 -96.24 30.85
C THR A 43 73.31 -95.48 31.77
N GLU A 44 73.24 -95.87 33.05
CA GLU A 44 72.34 -95.23 34.04
C GLU A 44 72.54 -93.70 34.11
N LEU A 45 73.77 -93.23 33.90
CA LEU A 45 74.11 -91.81 33.87
C LEU A 45 73.46 -91.09 32.67
N ASP A 46 73.44 -91.73 31.51
CA ASP A 46 72.85 -91.19 30.28
C ASP A 46 71.32 -91.16 30.37
N PHE A 47 70.71 -92.19 30.97
CA PHE A 47 69.28 -92.21 31.27
C PHE A 47 68.88 -91.08 32.23
N ARG A 48 69.63 -90.87 33.31
CA ARG A 48 69.40 -89.76 34.25
C ARG A 48 69.53 -88.39 33.57
N LYS A 49 70.53 -88.20 32.70
CA LYS A 49 70.69 -86.95 31.92
C LYS A 49 69.53 -86.75 30.94
N TRP A 50 69.08 -87.80 30.25
CA TRP A 50 67.95 -87.76 29.34
C TRP A 50 66.65 -87.40 30.07
N ILE A 51 66.37 -88.03 31.22
CA ILE A 51 65.24 -87.67 32.09
C ILE A 51 65.31 -86.20 32.51
N MET A 52 66.46 -85.74 33.02
CA MET A 52 66.60 -84.34 33.44
C MET A 52 66.35 -83.36 32.29
N ARG A 53 66.84 -83.66 31.08
CA ARG A 53 66.61 -82.81 29.90
C ARG A 53 65.14 -82.76 29.51
N ASN A 54 64.46 -83.91 29.42
CA ASN A 54 63.02 -83.96 29.12
C ASN A 54 62.17 -83.24 30.18
N PHE A 55 62.50 -83.39 31.46
CA PHE A 55 61.82 -82.68 32.54
C PHE A 55 62.05 -81.17 32.49
N CYS A 56 63.27 -80.71 32.13
CA CYS A 56 63.55 -79.29 31.93
C CYS A 56 62.79 -78.72 30.72
N GLU A 57 62.80 -79.43 29.59
CA GLU A 57 62.06 -79.04 28.38
C GLU A 57 60.54 -78.98 28.64
N LEU A 58 59.98 -79.97 29.33
CA LEU A 58 58.58 -79.98 29.73
C LEU A 58 58.24 -78.83 30.68
N LYS A 59 59.11 -78.56 31.67
CA LYS A 59 58.94 -77.45 32.61
C LYS A 59 58.93 -76.10 31.88
N ASP A 60 59.84 -75.89 30.95
CA ASP A 60 59.92 -74.66 30.16
C ASP A 60 58.71 -74.49 29.24
N HIS A 61 58.23 -75.58 28.64
CA HIS A 61 57.01 -75.58 27.84
C HIS A 61 55.77 -75.21 28.67
N VAL A 62 55.60 -75.82 29.85
CA VAL A 62 54.50 -75.49 30.78
C VAL A 62 54.60 -74.04 31.25
N LEU A 63 55.80 -73.56 31.60
CA LEU A 63 56.00 -72.18 32.02
C LEU A 63 55.65 -71.18 30.91
N ASN A 64 56.04 -71.48 29.66
CA ASN A 64 55.70 -70.65 28.50
C ASN A 64 54.20 -70.67 28.23
N GLN A 65 53.54 -71.83 28.28
CA GLN A 65 52.09 -71.93 28.18
C GLN A 65 51.38 -71.11 29.28
N CYS A 66 51.86 -71.17 30.53
CA CYS A 66 51.32 -70.35 31.62
C CYS A 66 51.53 -68.83 31.42
N LYS A 67 52.61 -68.41 30.75
CA LYS A 67 52.83 -67.00 30.40
C LYS A 67 51.90 -66.57 29.27
N GLU A 68 51.74 -67.40 28.25
CA GLU A 68 50.84 -67.16 27.12
C GLU A 68 49.38 -67.05 27.57
N THR A 69 48.91 -67.94 28.44
CA THR A 69 47.54 -67.88 28.99
C THR A 69 47.29 -66.61 29.79
N LYS A 70 48.23 -66.19 30.65
CA LYS A 70 48.16 -64.92 31.37
C LYS A 70 48.15 -63.71 30.42
N ASN A 71 48.91 -63.75 29.33
CA ASN A 71 48.91 -62.69 28.32
C ASN A 71 47.59 -62.64 27.54
N LEU A 72 47.00 -63.79 27.22
CA LEU A 72 45.68 -63.89 26.62
C LEU A 72 44.60 -63.34 27.55
N GLU A 73 44.60 -63.72 28.83
CA GLU A 73 43.68 -63.21 29.84
C GLU A 73 43.72 -61.68 29.93
N LYS A 74 44.92 -61.08 30.01
CA LYS A 74 45.10 -59.62 29.97
C LYS A 74 44.53 -59.01 28.69
N ARG A 75 44.73 -59.64 27.53
CA ARG A 75 44.19 -59.18 26.24
C ARG A 75 42.67 -59.25 26.20
N TYR A 76 42.06 -60.30 26.76
CA TYR A 76 40.61 -60.41 26.87
C TYR A 76 40.05 -59.35 27.82
N LYS A 77 40.66 -59.18 29.00
CA LYS A 77 40.26 -58.15 29.97
C LYS A 77 40.27 -56.74 29.36
N LYS A 78 41.35 -56.37 28.66
CA LYS A 78 41.43 -55.07 27.95
C LYS A 78 40.32 -54.91 26.90
N ARG A 79 40.04 -55.95 26.11
CA ARG A 79 38.95 -55.92 25.12
C ARG A 79 37.57 -55.80 25.75
N PHE A 80 37.34 -56.43 26.91
CA PHE A 80 36.09 -56.27 27.65
C PHE A 80 35.92 -54.86 28.21
N GLU A 81 36.97 -54.26 28.78
CA GLU A 81 36.95 -52.87 29.27
C GLU A 81 36.66 -51.87 28.13
N GLU A 82 37.29 -52.06 26.96
CA GLU A 82 36.99 -51.27 25.75
C GLU A 82 35.54 -51.45 25.29
N MET A 83 34.99 -52.67 25.37
CA MET A 83 33.61 -52.96 25.01
C MET A 83 32.61 -52.30 25.96
N ILE A 84 32.87 -52.33 27.28
CA ILE A 84 32.04 -51.64 28.28
C ILE A 84 32.00 -50.15 27.99
N THR A 85 33.16 -49.52 27.77
CA THR A 85 33.25 -48.09 27.46
C THR A 85 32.43 -47.73 26.20
N ARG A 86 32.45 -48.60 25.18
CA ARG A 86 31.63 -48.42 23.97
C ARG A 86 30.13 -48.58 24.25
N MET A 87 29.74 -49.52 25.09
CA MET A 87 28.34 -49.71 25.49
C MET A 87 27.81 -48.49 26.24
N ASP A 88 28.58 -47.94 27.18
CA ASP A 88 28.19 -46.74 27.93
C ASP A 88 28.01 -45.53 26.99
N ASN A 89 28.88 -45.38 25.99
CA ASN A 89 28.74 -44.33 24.98
C ASN A 89 27.51 -44.53 24.09
N LEU A 90 27.19 -45.77 23.71
CA LEU A 90 25.98 -46.08 22.95
C LEU A 90 24.71 -45.79 23.76
N GLU A 91 24.70 -46.09 25.05
CA GLU A 91 23.58 -45.80 25.94
C GLU A 91 23.33 -44.28 26.04
N LYS A 92 24.39 -43.47 26.20
CA LYS A 92 24.29 -42.01 26.17
C LYS A 92 23.70 -41.50 24.86
N ASN A 93 24.23 -41.95 23.72
CA ASN A 93 23.72 -41.56 22.41
C ASN A 93 22.25 -41.95 22.20
N MET A 94 21.82 -43.11 22.74
CA MET A 94 20.43 -43.55 22.67
C MET A 94 19.48 -42.64 23.47
N ASN A 95 19.94 -42.15 24.63
CA ASN A 95 19.18 -41.19 25.43
C ASN A 95 19.05 -39.84 24.72
N GLU A 96 20.12 -39.31 24.15
CA GLU A 96 20.09 -38.07 23.33
C GLU A 96 19.13 -38.21 22.13
N LEU A 97 19.16 -39.36 21.44
CA LEU A 97 18.25 -39.66 20.33
C LEU A 97 16.78 -39.66 20.77
N LYS A 98 16.49 -40.14 21.98
CA LYS A 98 15.14 -40.16 22.56
C LYS A 98 14.64 -38.75 22.86
N GLU A 99 15.49 -37.88 23.41
CA GLU A 99 15.18 -36.47 23.64
C GLU A 99 14.92 -35.73 22.32
N LEU A 100 15.78 -35.94 21.32
CA LEU A 100 15.60 -35.37 19.99
C LEU A 100 14.26 -35.78 19.36
N LYS A 101 13.86 -37.05 19.51
CA LYS A 101 12.56 -37.54 19.04
C LYS A 101 11.39 -36.82 19.71
N ASN A 102 11.49 -36.50 21.00
CA ASN A 102 10.47 -35.75 21.72
C ASN A 102 10.39 -34.31 21.22
N ALA A 103 11.54 -33.63 21.07
CA ALA A 103 11.59 -32.27 20.54
C ALA A 103 11.00 -32.17 19.12
N ILE A 104 11.25 -33.15 18.25
CA ILE A 104 10.65 -33.21 16.91
C ILE A 104 9.12 -33.31 16.98
N ARG A 105 8.58 -34.07 17.94
CA ARG A 105 7.13 -34.18 18.13
C ARG A 105 6.52 -32.85 18.57
N GLU A 106 7.13 -32.18 19.54
CA GLU A 106 6.68 -30.86 20.01
C GLU A 106 6.71 -29.83 18.87
N LEU A 107 7.77 -29.81 18.07
CA LEU A 107 7.87 -28.97 16.87
C LEU A 107 6.76 -29.26 15.88
N ARG A 108 6.41 -30.53 15.66
CA ARG A 108 5.33 -30.91 14.75
C ARG A 108 3.98 -30.40 15.23
N GLU A 109 3.69 -30.53 16.52
CA GLU A 109 2.46 -30.02 17.13
C GLU A 109 2.38 -28.49 17.04
N ALA A 110 3.49 -27.79 17.31
CA ALA A 110 3.59 -26.35 17.15
C ALA A 110 3.35 -25.92 15.68
N CYS A 111 3.94 -26.61 14.71
CA CYS A 111 3.71 -26.36 13.29
C CYS A 111 2.24 -26.55 12.90
N THR A 112 1.57 -27.60 13.40
CA THR A 112 0.12 -27.79 13.17
C THR A 112 -0.70 -26.66 13.77
N SER A 113 -0.36 -26.20 14.97
CA SER A 113 -1.03 -25.05 15.61
C SER A 113 -0.78 -23.74 14.85
N PHE A 114 0.42 -23.52 14.30
CA PHE A 114 0.69 -22.34 13.49
C PHE A 114 -0.08 -22.35 12.18
N ASN A 115 -0.16 -23.51 11.50
CA ASN A 115 -0.92 -23.62 10.25
C ASN A 115 -2.39 -23.25 10.47
N SER A 116 -3.04 -23.77 11.51
CA SER A 116 -4.45 -23.42 11.78
C SER A 116 -4.65 -21.93 12.11
N ARG A 117 -3.67 -21.29 12.76
CA ARG A 117 -3.69 -19.84 13.01
C ARG A 117 -3.48 -19.03 11.72
N ILE A 118 -2.68 -19.53 10.79
CA ILE A 118 -2.47 -18.91 9.47
C ILE A 118 -3.76 -19.00 8.66
N ASP A 119 -4.38 -20.17 8.59
CA ASP A 119 -5.66 -20.35 7.86
C ASP A 119 -6.72 -19.37 8.39
N GLN A 120 -6.85 -19.24 9.72
CA GLN A 120 -7.77 -18.27 10.33
C GLN A 120 -7.41 -16.81 10.01
N ALA A 121 -6.12 -16.48 9.92
CA ALA A 121 -5.69 -15.14 9.57
C ALA A 121 -5.99 -14.83 8.11
N GLU A 122 -5.81 -15.79 7.20
CA GLU A 122 -6.14 -15.66 5.78
C GLU A 122 -7.64 -15.43 5.56
N GLU A 123 -8.50 -16.19 6.24
CA GLU A 123 -9.96 -15.98 6.18
C GLU A 123 -10.36 -14.57 6.66
N ARG A 124 -9.78 -14.11 7.77
CA ARG A 124 -10.03 -12.75 8.28
C ARG A 124 -9.53 -11.66 7.33
N ILE A 125 -8.41 -11.90 6.65
CA ILE A 125 -7.90 -10.97 5.62
C ILE A 125 -8.87 -10.91 4.45
N SER A 126 -9.37 -12.05 3.96
CA SER A 126 -10.38 -12.08 2.88
C SER A 126 -11.66 -11.33 3.27
N GLU A 127 -12.15 -11.50 4.50
CA GLU A 127 -13.34 -10.75 4.97
C GLU A 127 -13.07 -9.24 5.01
N VAL A 128 -11.92 -8.81 5.52
CA VAL A 128 -11.53 -7.40 5.56
C VAL A 128 -11.38 -6.81 4.16
N GLU A 129 -10.82 -7.55 3.21
CA GLU A 129 -10.69 -7.13 1.81
C GLU A 129 -12.07 -6.87 1.17
N ASP A 130 -13.03 -7.75 1.42
CA ASP A 130 -14.41 -7.60 0.95
C ASP A 130 -15.10 -6.38 1.57
N GLN A 131 -14.92 -6.18 2.88
CA GLN A 131 -15.42 -4.99 3.57
C GLN A 131 -14.79 -3.70 3.02
N LEU A 132 -13.48 -3.69 2.78
CA LEU A 132 -12.76 -2.55 2.21
C LEU A 132 -13.31 -2.22 0.81
N ASN A 133 -13.53 -3.24 -0.02
CA ASN A 133 -14.11 -3.07 -1.35
C ASN A 133 -15.54 -2.49 -1.28
N LYS A 134 -16.35 -2.89 -0.30
CA LYS A 134 -17.67 -2.31 -0.05
C LYS A 134 -17.57 -0.83 0.36
N ILE A 135 -16.72 -0.52 1.35
CA ILE A 135 -16.49 0.86 1.81
C ILE A 135 -16.02 1.74 0.65
N LYS A 136 -15.11 1.26 -0.20
CA LYS A 136 -14.62 1.98 -1.38
C LYS A 136 -15.73 2.32 -2.39
N ARG A 137 -16.69 1.42 -2.58
CA ARG A 137 -17.86 1.69 -3.43
C ARG A 137 -18.78 2.74 -2.80
N GLU A 138 -19.04 2.62 -1.50
CA GLU A 138 -19.89 3.56 -0.75
C GLU A 138 -19.29 4.96 -0.64
N THR A 139 -17.97 5.08 -0.42
CA THR A 139 -17.27 6.38 -0.41
C THR A 139 -17.36 7.06 -1.76
N LYS A 140 -17.20 6.33 -2.87
CA LYS A 140 -17.37 6.87 -4.22
C LYS A 140 -18.80 7.38 -4.48
N ILE A 141 -19.81 6.72 -3.93
CA ILE A 141 -21.21 7.18 -4.02
C ILE A 141 -21.42 8.44 -3.19
N ARG A 142 -20.93 8.46 -1.94
CA ARG A 142 -20.98 9.63 -1.03
C ARG A 142 -20.23 10.84 -1.58
N GLU A 143 -19.09 10.62 -2.23
CA GLU A 143 -18.33 11.68 -2.90
C GLU A 143 -19.11 12.29 -4.07
N LYS A 144 -19.80 11.46 -4.86
CA LYS A 144 -20.68 11.96 -5.93
C LYS A 144 -21.86 12.74 -5.38
N SER A 145 -22.48 12.30 -4.28
CA SER A 145 -23.62 13.01 -3.69
C SER A 145 -23.19 14.34 -3.04
N THR A 146 -22.08 14.36 -2.31
CA THR A 146 -21.52 15.60 -1.72
C THR A 146 -21.16 16.62 -2.79
N LYS A 147 -20.48 16.22 -3.88
CA LYS A 147 -20.21 17.11 -5.02
C LYS A 147 -21.47 17.69 -5.65
N ARG A 148 -22.53 16.88 -5.83
CA ARG A 148 -23.82 17.38 -6.32
C ARG A 148 -24.44 18.38 -5.35
N ASN A 149 -24.43 18.06 -4.05
CA ASN A 149 -24.99 18.93 -3.03
C ASN A 149 -24.24 20.26 -2.93
N GLU A 150 -22.91 20.26 -2.99
CA GLU A 150 -22.09 21.48 -3.06
C GLU A 150 -22.45 22.33 -4.28
N GLN A 151 -22.57 21.71 -5.46
CA GLN A 151 -22.98 22.40 -6.67
C GLN A 151 -24.40 22.96 -6.54
N SER A 152 -25.35 22.19 -6.00
CA SER A 152 -26.72 22.65 -5.78
C SER A 152 -26.78 23.81 -4.78
N LEU A 153 -26.00 23.76 -3.70
CA LEU A 153 -25.88 24.86 -2.74
C LEU A 153 -25.33 26.12 -3.41
N GLN A 154 -24.27 25.99 -4.22
CA GLN A 154 -23.71 27.09 -5.00
C GLN A 154 -24.77 27.71 -5.93
N GLU A 155 -25.49 26.90 -6.69
CA GLU A 155 -26.54 27.35 -7.61
C GLU A 155 -27.70 28.04 -6.87
N MET A 156 -28.14 27.51 -5.72
CA MET A 156 -29.16 28.13 -4.88
C MET A 156 -28.70 29.46 -4.29
N TRP A 157 -27.47 29.53 -3.77
CA TRP A 157 -26.92 30.78 -3.24
C TRP A 157 -26.77 31.86 -4.31
N ASP A 158 -26.29 31.49 -5.49
CA ASP A 158 -26.19 32.42 -6.62
C ASP A 158 -27.58 32.86 -7.10
N TYR A 159 -28.58 31.97 -7.07
CA TYR A 159 -29.97 32.30 -7.41
C TYR A 159 -30.56 33.31 -6.40
N VAL A 160 -30.41 33.06 -5.10
CA VAL A 160 -30.89 33.95 -4.03
C VAL A 160 -30.21 35.31 -4.09
N LYS A 161 -28.90 35.34 -4.41
CA LYS A 161 -28.11 36.59 -4.55
C LYS A 161 -28.25 37.23 -5.93
N ARG A 162 -28.95 36.61 -6.88
CA ARG A 162 -29.10 37.12 -8.25
C ARG A 162 -29.67 38.55 -8.31
N PRO A 163 -30.64 38.98 -7.48
CA PRO A 163 -31.07 40.38 -7.45
C PRO A 163 -30.13 41.33 -6.69
N ASN A 164 -29.10 40.83 -6.01
CA ASN A 164 -28.27 41.63 -5.09
C ASN A 164 -27.15 42.39 -5.82
N LEU A 165 -27.07 43.69 -5.55
CA LEU A 165 -25.98 44.60 -5.94
C LEU A 165 -25.11 44.90 -4.72
N ARG A 166 -23.79 44.92 -4.89
CA ARG A 166 -22.82 45.23 -3.86
C ARG A 166 -22.09 46.53 -4.14
N LEU A 167 -22.21 47.49 -3.22
CA LEU A 167 -21.52 48.78 -3.28
C LEU A 167 -20.29 48.75 -2.36
N ILE A 168 -19.17 49.28 -2.87
CA ILE A 168 -17.88 49.29 -2.18
C ILE A 168 -17.33 50.73 -2.20
N GLY A 169 -16.82 51.19 -1.06
CA GLY A 169 -16.21 52.51 -0.92
C GLY A 169 -17.18 53.62 -0.50
N VAL A 170 -18.41 53.27 -0.10
CA VAL A 170 -19.37 54.24 0.44
C VAL A 170 -19.00 54.52 1.90
N PRO A 171 -18.69 55.78 2.28
CA PRO A 171 -18.32 56.16 3.66
C PRO A 171 -19.35 55.69 4.69
N GLU A 172 -18.91 55.40 5.92
CA GLU A 172 -19.84 55.11 7.03
C GLU A 172 -20.36 56.42 7.64
N GLY A 173 -21.65 56.46 7.99
CA GLY A 173 -22.26 57.53 8.78
C GLY A 173 -22.52 57.10 10.22
N ASP A 174 -22.49 58.04 11.16
CA ASP A 174 -22.63 57.77 12.61
C ASP A 174 -23.99 57.16 12.98
N GLU A 175 -25.03 57.47 12.20
CA GLU A 175 -26.40 56.96 12.38
C GLU A 175 -26.94 56.40 11.05
N GLU A 176 -26.38 55.30 10.56
CA GLU A 176 -26.89 54.64 9.36
C GLU A 176 -28.19 53.87 9.64
N ASN A 177 -29.30 54.35 9.08
CA ASN A 177 -30.55 53.62 8.98
C ASN A 177 -30.84 53.23 7.52
N GLU A 178 -31.80 52.34 7.31
CA GLU A 178 -32.20 51.88 5.97
C GLU A 178 -32.56 53.05 5.06
N THR A 179 -33.36 54.01 5.54
CA THR A 179 -33.78 55.19 4.75
C THR A 179 -32.60 56.06 4.29
N LYS A 180 -31.54 56.23 5.10
CA LYS A 180 -30.34 56.99 4.71
C LYS A 180 -29.53 56.22 3.65
N LEU A 181 -29.47 54.89 3.75
CA LEU A 181 -28.84 54.06 2.72
C LEU A 181 -29.63 54.10 1.41
N GLU A 182 -30.96 54.11 1.48
CA GLU A 182 -31.84 54.29 0.31
C GLU A 182 -31.54 55.62 -0.37
N ASN A 183 -31.57 56.73 0.36
CA ASN A 183 -31.25 58.05 -0.19
C ASN A 183 -29.84 58.09 -0.80
N THR A 184 -28.87 57.44 -0.16
CA THR A 184 -27.50 57.31 -0.70
C THR A 184 -27.48 56.57 -2.03
N LEU A 185 -28.26 55.48 -2.16
CA LEU A 185 -28.39 54.77 -3.43
C LEU A 185 -29.05 55.65 -4.49
N GLN A 186 -30.08 56.42 -4.13
CA GLN A 186 -30.74 57.36 -5.04
C GLN A 186 -29.78 58.43 -5.53
N ASP A 187 -28.99 59.05 -4.64
CA ASP A 187 -27.97 60.03 -4.98
C ASP A 187 -26.95 59.45 -5.96
N ILE A 188 -26.46 58.23 -5.71
CA ILE A 188 -25.53 57.52 -6.60
C ILE A 188 -26.15 57.30 -7.99
N ILE A 189 -27.41 56.87 -8.06
CA ILE A 189 -28.06 56.59 -9.33
C ILE A 189 -28.36 57.88 -10.08
N GLN A 190 -28.75 58.97 -9.41
CA GLN A 190 -28.96 60.27 -10.05
C GLN A 190 -27.65 60.88 -10.55
N GLU A 191 -26.60 60.87 -9.74
CA GLU A 191 -25.26 61.38 -10.09
C GLU A 191 -24.65 60.62 -11.29
N ASN A 192 -24.96 59.33 -11.44
CA ASN A 192 -24.32 58.49 -12.45
C ASN A 192 -25.18 58.05 -13.62
N PHE A 193 -26.45 57.74 -13.38
CA PHE A 193 -27.36 57.08 -14.32
C PHE A 193 -28.78 57.70 -14.26
N PRO A 194 -28.94 58.99 -14.60
CA PRO A 194 -30.22 59.70 -14.45
C PRO A 194 -31.37 59.04 -15.23
N HIS A 195 -31.08 58.37 -16.34
CA HIS A 195 -32.06 57.64 -17.14
C HIS A 195 -32.62 56.37 -16.46
N ILE A 196 -31.95 55.83 -15.43
CA ILE A 196 -32.38 54.64 -14.66
C ILE A 196 -33.07 55.05 -13.35
N ALA A 197 -32.81 56.25 -12.85
CA ALA A 197 -33.18 56.67 -11.50
C ALA A 197 -34.68 56.51 -11.18
N ARG A 198 -35.56 56.83 -12.14
CA ARG A 198 -37.01 56.64 -11.98
C ARG A 198 -37.44 55.18 -11.79
N GLN A 199 -36.69 54.22 -12.36
CA GLN A 199 -37.03 52.79 -12.28
C GLN A 199 -36.39 52.10 -11.06
N ALA A 200 -35.18 52.53 -10.68
CA ALA A 200 -34.44 51.89 -9.59
C ALA A 200 -35.05 52.14 -8.22
N ASN A 201 -35.60 53.35 -8.00
CA ASN A 201 -36.10 53.77 -6.69
C ASN A 201 -37.38 53.02 -6.28
N THR A 202 -38.22 52.63 -7.24
CA THR A 202 -39.49 51.92 -6.98
C THR A 202 -39.32 50.40 -6.84
N GLN A 203 -38.17 49.85 -7.28
CA GLN A 203 -37.97 48.40 -7.35
C GLN A 203 -36.93 47.87 -6.37
N MET A 204 -36.47 48.69 -5.44
CA MET A 204 -35.61 48.25 -4.34
C MET A 204 -36.45 47.51 -3.29
N GLN A 205 -35.96 46.37 -2.81
CA GLN A 205 -36.61 45.54 -1.81
C GLN A 205 -36.04 45.79 -0.41
N GLU A 206 -34.71 45.75 -0.31
CA GLU A 206 -33.99 45.79 0.96
C GLU A 206 -32.60 46.37 0.72
N ILE A 207 -32.09 47.14 1.68
CA ILE A 207 -30.74 47.67 1.65
C ILE A 207 -30.10 47.57 3.03
N GLN A 208 -28.93 46.97 3.10
CA GLN A 208 -28.24 46.79 4.37
C GLN A 208 -26.72 46.78 4.22
N ARG A 209 -26.03 47.20 5.27
CA ARG A 209 -24.58 47.01 5.39
C ARG A 209 -24.30 45.55 5.75
N THR A 210 -23.18 45.04 5.23
CA THR A 210 -22.72 43.70 5.61
C THR A 210 -22.39 43.69 7.12
N PRO A 211 -22.83 42.68 7.90
CA PRO A 211 -22.61 42.64 9.34
C PRO A 211 -21.12 42.72 9.71
N GLN A 212 -20.82 43.42 10.80
CA GLN A 212 -19.45 43.57 11.30
C GLN A 212 -19.01 42.28 11.99
N ARG A 213 -18.27 41.45 11.27
CA ARG A 213 -17.69 40.22 11.83
C ARG A 213 -16.34 40.57 12.47
N TYR A 214 -16.33 40.82 13.78
CA TYR A 214 -15.19 40.65 14.71
C TYR A 214 -13.98 41.61 14.67
N SER A 215 -14.02 42.80 14.03
CA SER A 215 -12.93 43.78 14.23
C SER A 215 -13.37 45.23 14.16
N THR A 216 -13.03 46.00 15.20
CA THR A 216 -13.06 47.47 15.27
C THR A 216 -11.92 48.12 14.47
N ARG A 217 -10.98 47.33 13.92
CA ARG A 217 -9.76 47.80 13.25
C ARG A 217 -9.86 47.92 11.73
N ARG A 218 -11.00 47.62 11.10
CA ARG A 218 -11.12 47.74 9.64
C ARG A 218 -11.38 49.20 9.27
N ALA A 219 -10.33 49.90 8.81
CA ALA A 219 -10.41 51.29 8.37
C ALA A 219 -11.20 51.51 7.06
N THR A 220 -11.49 50.43 6.32
CA THR A 220 -12.29 50.49 5.08
C THR A 220 -13.78 50.39 5.38
N PRO A 221 -14.63 51.26 4.79
CA PRO A 221 -16.07 51.20 4.99
C PRO A 221 -16.67 49.82 4.64
N ARG A 222 -17.65 49.36 5.44
CA ARG A 222 -18.40 48.13 5.17
C ARG A 222 -19.11 48.18 3.83
N HIS A 223 -19.31 47.03 3.21
CA HIS A 223 -19.99 46.99 1.91
C HIS A 223 -21.51 47.04 2.13
N ILE A 224 -22.21 47.70 1.21
CA ILE A 224 -23.68 47.74 1.20
C ILE A 224 -24.17 46.68 0.22
N ILE A 225 -25.16 45.89 0.63
CA ILE A 225 -25.91 44.97 -0.20
C ILE A 225 -27.29 45.56 -0.44
N VAL A 226 -27.64 45.70 -1.72
CA VAL A 226 -28.95 46.18 -2.17
C VAL A 226 -29.65 45.04 -2.88
N ARG A 227 -30.82 44.65 -2.42
CA ARG A 227 -31.67 43.65 -3.07
C ARG A 227 -32.74 44.35 -3.89
N PHE A 228 -32.85 44.02 -5.17
CA PHE A 228 -33.91 44.53 -6.07
C PHE A 228 -35.03 43.50 -6.26
N ASN A 229 -36.26 43.95 -6.45
CA ASN A 229 -37.40 43.10 -6.79
C ASN A 229 -37.24 42.41 -8.15
N LYS A 230 -36.60 43.09 -9.11
CA LYS A 230 -36.33 42.58 -10.46
C LYS A 230 -34.84 42.56 -10.76
N VAL A 231 -34.34 41.40 -11.21
CA VAL A 231 -32.93 41.22 -11.61
C VAL A 231 -32.55 42.14 -12.79
N GLU A 232 -33.51 42.48 -13.65
CA GLU A 232 -33.30 43.35 -14.81
C GLU A 232 -32.75 44.73 -14.44
N ILE A 233 -33.27 45.33 -13.36
CA ILE A 233 -32.81 46.65 -12.89
C ILE A 233 -31.36 46.57 -12.44
N LYS A 234 -31.02 45.56 -11.63
CA LYS A 234 -29.65 45.32 -11.18
C LYS A 234 -28.69 45.19 -12.37
N GLU A 235 -29.10 44.44 -13.40
CA GLU A 235 -28.28 44.27 -14.58
C GLU A 235 -28.14 45.54 -15.43
N LYS A 236 -29.19 46.37 -15.55
CA LYS A 236 -29.13 47.67 -16.23
C LYS A 236 -28.13 48.60 -15.50
N ILE A 237 -28.19 48.67 -14.18
CA ILE A 237 -27.25 49.47 -13.36
C ILE A 237 -25.81 48.97 -13.57
N LEU A 238 -25.58 47.65 -13.51
CA LEU A 238 -24.23 47.09 -13.73
C LEU A 238 -23.72 47.29 -15.17
N ARG A 239 -24.60 47.33 -16.17
CA ARG A 239 -24.24 47.67 -17.57
C ARG A 239 -23.85 49.14 -17.69
N ALA A 240 -24.71 50.04 -17.23
CA ALA A 240 -24.44 51.47 -17.25
C ALA A 240 -23.16 51.84 -16.48
N ALA A 241 -22.91 51.18 -15.34
CA ALA A 241 -21.66 51.36 -14.57
C ALA A 241 -20.40 50.94 -15.34
N ARG A 242 -20.48 49.87 -16.14
CA ARG A 242 -19.37 49.41 -16.99
C ARG A 242 -19.14 50.33 -18.18
N GLU A 243 -20.21 50.85 -18.78
CA GLU A 243 -20.15 51.78 -19.92
C GLU A 243 -19.60 53.15 -19.48
N LYS A 244 -20.02 53.65 -18.31
CA LYS A 244 -19.49 54.89 -17.74
C LYS A 244 -18.03 54.75 -17.27
N GLY A 245 -17.62 53.56 -16.83
CA GLY A 245 -16.28 53.27 -16.34
C GLY A 245 -16.01 53.78 -14.91
N ARG A 246 -16.22 55.08 -14.64
CA ARG A 246 -16.02 55.69 -13.31
C ARG A 246 -17.38 56.04 -12.68
N VAL A 247 -17.67 55.40 -11.54
CA VAL A 247 -18.86 55.68 -10.72
C VAL A 247 -18.44 56.48 -9.49
N THR A 248 -19.15 57.57 -9.19
CA THR A 248 -18.85 58.46 -8.06
C THR A 248 -20.02 58.62 -7.11
N HIS A 249 -19.73 58.96 -5.85
CA HIS A 249 -20.71 59.39 -4.86
C HIS A 249 -20.15 60.63 -4.17
N LYS A 250 -20.83 61.78 -4.30
CA LYS A 250 -20.34 63.06 -3.77
C LYS A 250 -18.91 63.36 -4.24
N GLY A 251 -18.63 63.07 -5.52
CA GLY A 251 -17.31 63.24 -6.14
C GLY A 251 -16.26 62.17 -5.80
N LYS A 252 -16.51 61.25 -4.85
CA LYS A 252 -15.58 60.17 -4.49
C LYS A 252 -15.82 58.92 -5.31
N PRO A 253 -14.78 58.21 -5.81
CA PRO A 253 -14.97 57.01 -6.61
C PRO A 253 -15.48 55.83 -5.77
N ILE A 254 -16.49 55.14 -6.29
CA ILE A 254 -17.08 53.94 -5.69
C ILE A 254 -17.11 52.78 -6.70
N ARG A 255 -17.29 51.55 -6.22
CA ARG A 255 -17.37 50.36 -7.09
C ARG A 255 -18.70 49.65 -6.91
N LEU A 256 -19.36 49.38 -8.05
CA LEU A 256 -20.58 48.58 -8.13
C LEU A 256 -20.23 47.18 -8.66
N THR A 257 -20.61 46.15 -7.92
CA THR A 257 -20.32 44.75 -8.26
C THR A 257 -21.55 43.86 -8.02
N ALA A 258 -21.63 42.72 -8.72
CA ALA A 258 -22.64 41.72 -8.40
C ALA A 258 -22.28 41.01 -7.09
N ASP A 259 -23.28 40.72 -6.24
CA ASP A 259 -23.11 39.81 -5.11
C ASP A 259 -23.25 38.36 -5.61
N LEU A 260 -22.24 37.54 -5.35
CA LEU A 260 -22.11 36.17 -5.83
C LEU A 260 -21.57 35.29 -4.70
N SER A 261 -21.77 33.98 -4.81
CA SER A 261 -21.12 33.01 -3.91
C SER A 261 -19.58 33.07 -4.00
N ALA A 262 -18.90 32.58 -2.96
CA ALA A 262 -17.44 32.61 -2.91
C ALA A 262 -16.83 31.73 -4.03
N GLU A 263 -17.47 30.60 -4.29
CA GLU A 263 -17.14 29.63 -5.32
C GLU A 263 -17.26 30.25 -6.71
N THR A 264 -18.35 30.99 -6.97
CA THR A 264 -18.54 31.67 -8.25
C THR A 264 -17.60 32.86 -8.42
N LEU A 265 -17.30 33.60 -7.35
CA LEU A 265 -16.25 34.63 -7.40
C LEU A 265 -14.88 34.02 -7.70
N GLN A 266 -14.57 32.86 -7.14
CA GLN A 266 -13.31 32.16 -7.39
C GLN A 266 -13.24 31.65 -8.84
N ALA A 267 -14.30 31.01 -9.35
CA ALA A 267 -14.39 30.57 -10.74
C ALA A 267 -14.21 31.75 -11.73
N ARG A 268 -14.72 32.94 -11.40
CA ARG A 268 -14.48 34.16 -12.20
C ARG A 268 -13.03 34.61 -12.19
N ARG A 269 -12.31 34.46 -11.06
CA ARG A 269 -10.88 34.79 -10.97
C ARG A 269 -10.03 33.81 -11.77
N GLU A 270 -10.40 32.55 -11.77
CA GLU A 270 -9.73 31.51 -12.57
C GLU A 270 -9.80 31.77 -14.08
N TRP A 271 -10.83 32.51 -14.54
CA TRP A 271 -10.90 33.01 -15.91
C TRP A 271 -9.94 34.16 -16.20
N GLY A 272 -9.38 34.83 -15.18
CA GLY A 272 -8.57 36.05 -15.33
C GLY A 272 -7.43 35.96 -16.35
N PRO A 273 -6.55 34.94 -16.28
CA PRO A 273 -5.47 34.77 -17.26
C PRO A 273 -5.99 34.61 -18.70
N ILE A 274 -7.03 33.78 -18.89
CA ILE A 274 -7.63 33.52 -20.21
C ILE A 274 -8.32 34.79 -20.74
N PHE A 275 -9.04 35.49 -19.87
CA PHE A 275 -9.74 36.74 -20.21
C PHE A 275 -8.77 37.81 -20.70
N ASN A 276 -7.62 37.96 -20.04
CA ASN A 276 -6.61 38.95 -20.42
C ASN A 276 -6.02 38.66 -21.82
N ILE A 277 -5.64 37.40 -22.09
CA ILE A 277 -5.11 36.98 -23.40
C ILE A 277 -6.15 37.25 -24.51
N LEU A 278 -7.40 36.86 -24.29
CA LEU A 278 -8.49 37.09 -25.26
C LEU A 278 -8.75 38.58 -25.48
N LYS A 279 -8.59 39.41 -24.45
CA LYS A 279 -8.76 40.86 -24.53
C LYS A 279 -7.65 41.49 -25.35
N GLU A 280 -6.40 41.10 -25.13
CA GLU A 280 -5.23 41.57 -25.89
C GLU A 280 -5.33 41.25 -27.38
N LYS A 281 -5.92 40.09 -27.71
CA LYS A 281 -6.14 39.65 -29.10
C LYS A 281 -7.49 40.09 -29.68
N ASN A 282 -8.19 41.04 -29.04
CA ASN A 282 -9.43 41.63 -29.53
C ASN A 282 -10.62 40.66 -29.75
N PHE A 283 -10.67 39.53 -29.02
CA PHE A 283 -11.80 38.58 -29.08
C PHE A 283 -13.08 39.06 -28.36
N GLN A 284 -13.07 40.29 -27.83
CA GLN A 284 -14.19 40.89 -27.09
C GLN A 284 -14.72 39.97 -25.95
N PRO A 285 -13.85 39.53 -25.02
CA PRO A 285 -14.27 38.58 -23.99
C PRO A 285 -15.22 39.23 -22.98
N ARG A 286 -16.17 38.45 -22.48
CA ARG A 286 -17.14 38.85 -21.46
C ARG A 286 -17.34 37.72 -20.45
N ILE A 287 -17.40 38.07 -19.17
CA ILE A 287 -17.76 37.13 -18.11
C ILE A 287 -19.19 37.42 -17.64
N SER A 288 -20.11 36.51 -17.93
CA SER A 288 -21.52 36.58 -17.58
C SER A 288 -21.87 35.68 -16.38
N TYR A 289 -23.11 35.80 -15.90
CA TYR A 289 -23.60 35.00 -14.77
C TYR A 289 -23.72 33.51 -15.13
N PRO A 290 -23.40 32.58 -14.21
CA PRO A 290 -22.76 32.79 -12.90
C PRO A 290 -21.26 33.04 -13.02
N ALA A 291 -20.56 32.28 -13.87
CA ALA A 291 -19.14 32.46 -14.19
C ALA A 291 -18.84 31.97 -15.62
N LYS A 292 -19.70 32.32 -16.59
CA LYS A 292 -19.54 31.89 -17.98
C LYS A 292 -18.64 32.85 -18.75
N LEU A 293 -17.59 32.33 -19.39
CA LEU A 293 -16.75 33.11 -20.30
C LEU A 293 -17.36 33.06 -21.69
N SER A 294 -17.55 34.20 -22.34
CA SER A 294 -17.93 34.28 -23.74
C SER A 294 -17.00 35.19 -24.52
N PHE A 295 -16.78 34.88 -25.78
CA PHE A 295 -16.00 35.70 -26.69
C PHE A 295 -16.42 35.45 -28.15
N ARG A 296 -16.07 36.36 -29.05
CA ARG A 296 -16.42 36.27 -30.47
C ARG A 296 -15.40 35.41 -31.19
N SER A 297 -15.82 34.29 -31.76
CA SER A 297 -15.00 33.42 -32.62
C SER A 297 -15.74 33.15 -33.92
N GLU A 298 -15.08 33.28 -35.07
CA GLU A 298 -15.69 33.05 -36.40
C GLU A 298 -17.00 33.83 -36.60
N GLY A 299 -17.03 35.09 -36.13
CA GLY A 299 -18.20 35.95 -36.21
C GLY A 299 -19.36 35.62 -35.24
N LYS A 300 -19.30 34.50 -34.50
CA LYS A 300 -20.33 34.10 -33.52
C LYS A 300 -19.84 34.25 -32.08
N ILE A 301 -20.74 34.59 -31.16
CA ILE A 301 -20.43 34.60 -29.73
C ILE A 301 -20.51 33.15 -29.22
N LYS A 302 -19.39 32.62 -28.75
CA LYS A 302 -19.32 31.31 -28.08
C LYS A 302 -19.29 31.54 -26.57
N SER A 303 -19.97 30.68 -25.82
CA SER A 303 -20.07 30.77 -24.35
C SER A 303 -19.69 29.47 -23.68
N PHE A 304 -18.86 29.53 -22.65
CA PHE A 304 -18.25 28.40 -21.98
C PHE A 304 -18.56 28.44 -20.48
N ALA A 305 -19.10 27.34 -19.95
CA ALA A 305 -19.49 27.26 -18.54
C ALA A 305 -18.30 27.01 -17.60
N ASN A 306 -17.29 26.28 -18.07
CA ASN A 306 -16.09 25.95 -17.31
C ASN A 306 -14.90 25.78 -18.26
N LYS A 307 -13.69 25.66 -17.69
CA LYS A 307 -12.46 25.48 -18.47
C LYS A 307 -12.43 24.17 -19.25
N GLN A 308 -13.12 23.12 -18.80
CA GLN A 308 -13.12 21.84 -19.51
C GLN A 308 -13.85 21.95 -20.85
N VAL A 309 -15.04 22.56 -20.88
CA VAL A 309 -15.76 22.80 -22.14
C VAL A 309 -14.97 23.71 -23.08
N LEU A 310 -14.21 24.68 -22.53
CA LEU A 310 -13.30 25.48 -23.36
C LEU A 310 -12.14 24.65 -23.92
N ARG A 311 -11.55 23.73 -23.13
CA ARG A 311 -10.52 22.81 -23.61
C ARG A 311 -11.03 21.97 -24.77
N ASP A 312 -12.20 21.37 -24.62
CA ASP A 312 -12.82 20.53 -25.65
C ASP A 312 -13.15 21.32 -26.93
N PHE A 313 -13.38 22.63 -26.82
CA PHE A 313 -13.57 23.51 -27.98
C PHE A 313 -12.26 23.89 -28.66
N VAL A 314 -11.20 24.21 -27.90
CA VAL A 314 -9.93 24.62 -28.50
C VAL A 314 -9.18 23.45 -29.16
N THR A 315 -9.43 22.20 -28.78
CA THR A 315 -8.81 21.03 -29.45
C THR A 315 -9.16 20.93 -30.93
N THR A 316 -10.28 21.51 -31.36
CA THR A 316 -10.69 21.53 -32.77
C THR A 316 -10.24 22.80 -33.50
N THR A 317 -9.62 23.75 -32.79
CA THR A 317 -9.22 25.06 -33.35
C THR A 317 -7.75 25.36 -33.03
N PRO A 318 -6.79 24.96 -33.90
CA PRO A 318 -5.35 25.04 -33.63
C PRO A 318 -4.86 26.43 -33.21
N ALA A 319 -5.34 27.50 -33.85
CA ALA A 319 -4.94 28.87 -33.52
C ALA A 319 -5.35 29.29 -32.09
N LEU A 320 -6.53 28.86 -31.62
CA LEU A 320 -6.97 29.12 -30.25
C LEU A 320 -6.26 28.22 -29.24
N GLN A 321 -5.95 26.98 -29.64
CA GLN A 321 -5.20 26.04 -28.81
C GLN A 321 -3.81 26.58 -28.50
N GLU A 322 -3.12 27.10 -29.51
CA GLU A 322 -1.78 27.68 -29.34
C GLU A 322 -1.82 28.95 -28.50
N LEU A 323 -2.79 29.83 -28.76
CA LEU A 323 -2.99 31.07 -28.01
C LEU A 323 -3.27 30.84 -26.51
N LEU A 324 -4.07 29.82 -26.18
CA LEU A 324 -4.52 29.56 -24.81
C LEU A 324 -3.74 28.43 -24.11
N LYS A 325 -2.70 27.89 -24.75
CA LYS A 325 -1.92 26.74 -24.27
C LYS A 325 -1.42 26.93 -22.84
N GLU A 326 -0.73 28.04 -22.57
CA GLU A 326 -0.15 28.30 -21.25
C GLU A 326 -1.22 28.50 -20.16
N ALA A 327 -2.29 29.22 -20.49
CA ALA A 327 -3.36 29.52 -19.54
C ALA A 327 -4.23 28.29 -19.19
N LEU A 328 -4.32 27.31 -20.10
CA LEU A 328 -5.06 26.08 -19.88
C LEU A 328 -4.23 24.96 -19.22
N HIS A 329 -2.90 24.99 -19.33
CA HIS A 329 -1.99 23.94 -18.82
C HIS A 329 -1.43 24.17 -17.41
N LYS A 330 -1.35 25.42 -16.90
CA LYS A 330 -0.76 25.74 -15.58
C LYS A 330 -1.43 25.06 -14.37
N GLU A 331 -2.59 24.43 -14.52
CA GLU A 331 -3.29 23.72 -13.42
C GLU A 331 -3.00 22.22 -13.34
N ARG A 332 -2.34 21.61 -14.35
CA ARG A 332 -2.10 20.15 -14.34
C ARG A 332 -1.06 19.76 -13.28
N ASN A 333 -0.17 20.69 -12.93
CA ASN A 333 0.96 20.44 -12.03
C ASN A 333 0.59 20.52 -10.53
N ASN A 334 -0.65 20.88 -10.18
CA ASN A 334 -1.11 20.98 -8.78
C ASN A 334 -1.99 19.80 -8.32
N LYS A 335 -2.01 18.70 -9.08
CA LYS A 335 -2.79 17.48 -8.77
C LYS A 335 -1.95 16.20 -8.81
N GLN A 336 -0.68 16.29 -8.42
CA GLN A 336 0.18 15.12 -8.24
C GLN A 336 0.44 14.86 -6.77
#